data_AF-A0A7V0V2D3-F1
#
_entry.id   AF-A0A7V0V2D3-F1
#
_cell.length_a   1.000
_cell.length_b   1.000
_cell.length_c   1.000
_cell.angle_alpha   90.00
_cell.angle_beta   90.00
_cell.angle_gamma   90.00
#
_symmetry.space_group_name_H-M   'P 1'
#
loop_
_entity.id
_entity.type
_entity.pdbx_description
1 polymer ?
#
loop_
_entity_poly.entity_id
_entity_poly.type
_entity_poly.pdbx_seq_one_letter_code
_entity_poly.pdbx_strand_id
1 'polypeptide(L)'
;MLVNELAETLPLDGPWDFSLGENVAWTEIPVPGCWEAAGHSMLNEGPAHYRRRVRIPAHWAGQTIRAEFDAVSYACTVRLNGIEVGQHRGLWTPFTVDLTAAARPGEENTLEVDVYKPGERYPMRSCLAGFLPDVATSFGGIWQPARLRAFRVGISDLCVRADAARASLHVHALAEGCLRAGAWQIELLHGDDLLAEVCHPVMQDRRLDLTLPVPGGMLWSPERPFLYTVRISLLEAGRAVARASERTGLRCLSAEGDQLLLNGQPFMV
;
A
#
# COMPACT_ATOMS: atom_id res chain seq x y z
N MET A 1 3.40 1.06 -2.10
CA MET A 1 3.40 -0.36 -1.67
C MET A 1 3.42 -1.22 -2.91
N LEU A 2 3.86 -2.47 -2.82
CA LEU A 2 3.72 -3.42 -3.91
C LEU A 2 2.25 -3.51 -4.33
N VAL A 3 1.97 -3.38 -5.63
CA VAL A 3 0.65 -3.66 -6.18
C VAL A 3 0.75 -5.00 -6.89
N ASN A 4 0.47 -6.10 -6.18
CA ASN A 4 0.45 -7.43 -6.80
C ASN A 4 -0.74 -8.25 -6.29
N GLU A 5 -1.79 -8.29 -7.11
CA GLU A 5 -3.04 -9.01 -6.87
C GLU A 5 -2.84 -10.54 -6.85
N LEU A 6 -1.76 -11.05 -7.47
CA LEU A 6 -1.44 -12.48 -7.48
C LEU A 6 -0.49 -12.90 -6.36
N ALA A 7 0.05 -11.95 -5.58
CA ALA A 7 0.90 -12.26 -4.45
C ALA A 7 0.09 -12.94 -3.34
N GLU A 8 0.57 -14.10 -2.90
CA GLU A 8 -0.05 -14.78 -1.77
C GLU A 8 0.08 -13.91 -0.52
N THR A 9 -1.02 -13.83 0.22
CA THR A 9 -1.15 -12.94 1.37
C THR A 9 -1.53 -13.75 2.59
N LEU A 10 -0.81 -13.52 3.69
CA LEU A 10 -1.12 -14.06 5.00
C LEU A 10 -1.54 -12.89 5.90
N PRO A 11 -2.80 -12.81 6.36
CA PRO A 11 -3.23 -11.73 7.23
C PRO A 11 -2.50 -11.80 8.57
N LEU A 12 -2.15 -10.63 9.11
CA LEU A 12 -1.62 -10.50 10.47
C LEU A 12 -2.66 -9.92 11.45
N ASP A 13 -3.85 -9.56 10.97
CA ASP A 13 -4.96 -9.11 11.80
C ASP A 13 -5.40 -10.18 12.81
N GLY A 14 -5.97 -9.73 13.93
CA GLY A 14 -6.38 -10.55 15.06
C GLY A 14 -5.64 -10.17 16.35
N PRO A 15 -5.61 -11.07 17.35
CA PRO A 15 -4.99 -10.80 18.64
C PRO A 15 -3.45 -10.86 18.54
N TRP A 16 -2.80 -9.85 19.13
CA TRP A 16 -1.36 -9.77 19.32
C TRP A 16 -1.04 -9.73 20.81
N ASP A 17 0.07 -10.34 21.20
CA ASP A 17 0.66 -10.07 22.52
C ASP A 17 1.02 -8.58 22.57
N PHE A 18 0.67 -7.89 23.65
CA PHE A 18 0.84 -6.46 23.81
C PHE A 18 1.33 -6.08 25.20
N SER A 19 2.21 -5.07 25.28
CA SER A 19 2.61 -4.41 26.51
C SER A 19 2.78 -2.92 26.26
N LEU A 20 2.32 -2.07 27.18
CA LEU A 20 2.41 -0.61 27.06
C LEU A 20 3.13 -0.01 28.27
N GLY A 21 4.31 0.55 28.05
CA GLY A 21 5.21 1.07 29.08
C GLY A 21 6.30 0.07 29.47
N GLU A 22 7.19 0.51 30.34
CA GLU A 22 8.32 -0.31 30.83
C GLU A 22 7.86 -1.28 31.92
N ASN A 23 8.27 -2.55 31.81
CA ASN A 23 8.02 -3.61 32.80
C ASN A 23 6.54 -3.91 33.09
N VAL A 24 5.66 -3.68 32.10
CA VAL A 24 4.24 -4.01 32.19
C VAL A 24 4.00 -5.46 31.75
N ALA A 25 3.01 -6.13 32.36
CA ALA A 25 2.63 -7.48 32.00
C ALA A 25 2.07 -7.52 30.56
N TRP A 26 2.40 -8.59 29.84
CA TRP A 26 1.84 -8.82 28.51
C TRP A 26 0.36 -9.19 28.60
N THR A 27 -0.45 -8.53 27.78
CA THR A 27 -1.87 -8.82 27.55
C THR A 27 -2.09 -9.12 26.06
N GLU A 28 -3.34 -9.31 25.65
CA GLU A 28 -3.68 -9.32 24.22
C GLU A 28 -4.29 -7.97 23.81
N ILE A 29 -4.05 -7.56 22.56
CA ILE A 29 -4.72 -6.43 21.92
C ILE A 29 -5.16 -6.83 20.51
N PRO A 30 -6.33 -6.38 20.02
CA PRO A 30 -6.69 -6.57 18.61
C PRO A 30 -5.83 -5.67 17.70
N VAL A 31 -5.43 -6.24 16.57
CA VAL A 31 -4.91 -5.52 15.40
C VAL A 31 -5.86 -5.81 14.22
N PRO A 32 -6.35 -4.80 13.49
CA PRO A 32 -6.14 -3.38 13.72
C PRO A 32 -6.82 -2.88 15.01
N GLY A 33 -6.22 -1.89 15.66
CA GLY A 33 -6.78 -1.26 16.84
C GLY A 33 -5.91 -0.16 17.44
N CYS A 34 -6.55 0.75 18.16
CA CYS A 34 -5.87 1.73 19.01
C CYS A 34 -5.87 1.25 20.46
N TRP A 35 -4.77 1.41 21.19
CA TRP A 35 -4.73 0.96 22.60
C TRP A 35 -5.68 1.75 23.50
N GLU A 36 -6.03 2.98 23.15
CA GLU A 36 -7.07 3.76 23.84
C GLU A 36 -8.44 3.06 23.79
N ALA A 37 -8.78 2.44 22.65
CA ALA A 37 -10.03 1.69 22.49
C ALA A 37 -10.03 0.38 23.30
N ALA A 38 -8.85 -0.14 23.63
CA ALA A 38 -8.66 -1.26 24.54
C ALA A 38 -8.63 -0.84 26.03
N GLY A 39 -8.89 0.44 26.33
CA GLY A 39 -8.99 0.97 27.70
C GLY A 39 -7.68 1.52 28.29
N HIS A 40 -6.61 1.60 27.50
CA HIS A 40 -5.36 2.22 27.96
C HIS A 40 -5.47 3.75 27.99
N SER A 41 -4.76 4.37 28.93
CA SER A 41 -4.76 5.82 29.08
C SER A 41 -4.26 6.54 27.83
N MET A 42 -4.94 7.63 27.45
CA MET A 42 -4.49 8.52 26.37
C MET A 42 -3.16 9.20 26.67
N LEU A 43 -2.73 9.23 27.94
CA LEU A 43 -1.43 9.79 28.34
C LEU A 43 -0.25 8.85 28.07
N ASN A 44 -0.51 7.57 27.79
CA ASN A 44 0.56 6.61 27.53
C ASN A 44 1.03 6.74 26.09
N GLU A 45 2.24 7.27 25.90
CA GLU A 45 2.80 7.52 24.57
C GLU A 45 3.57 6.31 24.00
N GLY A 46 3.97 5.40 24.88
CA GLY A 46 4.81 4.24 24.58
C GLY A 46 6.01 4.16 25.55
N PRO A 47 6.94 3.21 25.35
CA PRO A 47 6.91 2.22 24.28
C PRO A 47 5.72 1.29 24.38
N ALA A 48 5.07 1.02 23.25
CA ALA A 48 4.14 -0.08 23.10
C ALA A 48 4.87 -1.22 22.37
N HIS A 49 4.88 -2.41 22.96
CA HIS A 49 5.49 -3.59 22.39
C HIS A 49 4.38 -4.52 21.89
N TYR A 50 4.40 -4.82 20.60
CA TYR A 50 3.52 -5.80 19.97
C TYR A 50 4.34 -7.03 19.61
N ARG A 51 3.78 -8.22 19.82
CA ARG A 51 4.37 -9.47 19.35
C ARG A 51 3.33 -10.41 18.77
N ARG A 52 3.65 -11.00 17.62
CA ARG A 52 2.83 -11.99 16.93
C ARG A 52 3.68 -13.15 16.47
N ARG A 53 3.25 -14.36 16.80
CA ARG A 53 3.79 -15.58 16.20
C ARG A 53 3.03 -15.90 14.94
N VAL A 54 3.76 -16.16 13.86
CA VAL A 54 3.19 -16.45 12.55
C VAL A 54 3.96 -17.59 11.90
N ARG A 55 3.23 -18.61 11.43
CA ARG A 55 3.85 -19.70 10.67
C ARG A 55 3.94 -19.31 9.20
N ILE A 56 5.15 -19.02 8.74
CA ILE A 56 5.38 -18.68 7.33
C ILE A 56 5.33 -19.98 6.50
N PRO A 57 4.54 -20.05 5.42
CA PRO A 57 4.45 -21.26 4.60
C PRO A 57 5.80 -21.70 4.01
N ALA A 58 6.07 -23.01 3.97
CA ALA A 58 7.35 -23.53 3.48
C ALA A 58 7.63 -23.17 2.00
N HIS A 59 6.59 -23.10 1.16
CA HIS A 59 6.72 -22.76 -0.25
C HIS A 59 7.04 -21.27 -0.51
N TRP A 60 7.10 -20.44 0.53
CA TRP A 60 7.63 -19.08 0.44
C TRP A 60 9.16 -19.03 0.42
N ALA A 61 9.84 -20.16 0.64
CA ALA A 61 11.30 -20.25 0.53
C ALA A 61 11.81 -19.74 -0.83
N GLY A 62 12.78 -18.83 -0.80
CA GLY A 62 13.38 -18.21 -1.99
C GLY A 62 12.52 -17.12 -2.66
N GLN A 63 11.36 -16.78 -2.10
CA GLN A 63 10.56 -15.63 -2.54
C GLN A 63 10.93 -14.37 -1.76
N THR A 64 10.58 -13.20 -2.29
CA THR A 64 10.57 -11.97 -1.50
C THR A 64 9.40 -12.04 -0.53
N ILE A 65 9.66 -11.80 0.75
CA ILE A 65 8.64 -11.78 1.82
C ILE A 65 8.64 -10.39 2.44
N ARG A 66 7.50 -9.72 2.44
CA ARG A 66 7.34 -8.38 3.04
C ARG A 66 6.25 -8.40 4.11
N ALA A 67 6.46 -7.65 5.19
CA ALA A 67 5.35 -7.19 6.02
C ALA A 67 4.85 -5.86 5.47
N GLU A 68 3.53 -5.74 5.35
CA GLU A 68 2.82 -4.56 4.94
C GLU A 68 1.94 -4.08 6.08
N PHE A 69 2.04 -2.80 6.42
CA PHE A 69 1.21 -2.14 7.42
C PHE A 69 0.49 -0.99 6.74
N ASP A 70 -0.84 -0.99 6.79
CA ASP A 70 -1.62 0.06 6.14
C ASP A 70 -1.50 1.39 6.93
N ALA A 71 -1.31 1.33 8.25
CA ALA A 71 -0.91 2.47 9.09
C ALA A 71 -0.49 2.04 10.52
N VAL A 72 0.46 2.77 11.11
CA VAL A 72 0.86 2.63 12.52
C VAL A 72 0.98 4.02 13.14
N SER A 73 0.43 4.22 14.33
CA SER A 73 0.60 5.47 15.08
C SER A 73 1.72 5.33 16.12
N TYR A 74 2.90 5.89 15.92
CA TYR A 74 3.36 6.74 14.80
C TYR A 74 4.77 6.37 14.35
N ALA A 75 5.71 6.32 15.29
CA ALA A 75 7.06 5.86 15.05
C ALA A 75 7.14 4.40 15.46
N CYS A 76 7.61 3.53 14.57
CA CYS A 76 7.74 2.12 14.88
C CYS A 76 9.05 1.52 14.40
N THR A 77 9.43 0.43 15.08
CA THR A 77 10.55 -0.44 14.73
C THR A 77 10.03 -1.85 14.60
N VAL A 78 10.27 -2.49 13.47
CA VAL A 78 9.81 -3.85 13.18
C VAL A 78 11.00 -4.80 13.31
N ARG A 79 10.81 -5.88 14.06
CA ARG A 79 11.78 -6.98 14.17
C ARG A 79 11.14 -8.30 13.78
N LEU A 80 11.90 -9.15 13.14
CA LEU A 80 11.53 -10.53 12.89
C LEU A 80 12.58 -11.42 13.54
N ASN A 81 12.15 -12.34 14.40
CA ASN A 81 13.02 -13.28 15.09
C ASN A 81 14.14 -12.56 15.89
N GLY A 82 13.84 -11.41 16.49
CA GLY A 82 14.79 -10.56 17.21
C GLY A 82 15.70 -9.69 16.34
N ILE A 83 15.65 -9.82 15.00
CA ILE A 83 16.45 -9.01 14.07
C ILE A 83 15.63 -7.81 13.63
N GLU A 84 16.16 -6.60 13.78
CA GLU A 84 15.54 -5.39 13.24
C GLU A 84 15.58 -5.39 11.71
N VAL A 85 14.40 -5.25 11.09
CA VAL A 85 14.20 -5.35 9.64
C VAL A 85 13.70 -4.05 9.02
N GLY A 86 13.29 -3.07 9.84
CA GLY A 86 12.92 -1.76 9.36
C GLY A 86 12.30 -0.85 10.41
N GLN A 87 12.12 0.41 10.04
CA GLN A 87 11.48 1.43 10.85
C GLN A 87 10.55 2.28 9.99
N HIS A 88 9.54 2.88 10.60
CA HIS A 88 8.66 3.84 9.92
C HIS A 88 8.28 4.98 10.86
N ARG A 89 8.05 6.17 10.28
CA ARG A 89 7.49 7.34 10.94
C ARG A 89 6.43 7.94 10.02
N GLY A 90 5.17 7.82 10.42
CA GLY A 90 4.04 8.29 9.62
C GLY A 90 2.75 7.73 10.19
N LEU A 91 1.78 8.61 10.45
CA LEU A 91 0.52 8.21 11.09
C LEU A 91 -0.47 7.60 10.08
N TRP A 92 -0.47 8.13 8.86
CA TRP A 92 -1.53 7.93 7.86
C TRP A 92 -1.06 7.20 6.61
N THR A 93 0.24 6.98 6.48
CA THR A 93 0.84 6.43 5.28
C THR A 93 1.16 4.97 5.48
N PRO A 94 0.79 4.10 4.54
CA PRO A 94 1.19 2.71 4.61
C PRO A 94 2.68 2.55 4.34
N PHE A 95 3.26 1.47 4.85
CA PHE A 95 4.67 1.15 4.61
C PHE A 95 4.89 -0.36 4.56
N THR A 96 6.05 -0.73 4.02
CA THR A 96 6.46 -2.12 3.87
C THR A 96 7.87 -2.31 4.39
N VAL A 97 8.16 -3.45 5.01
CA VAL A 97 9.51 -3.86 5.41
C VAL A 97 9.84 -5.21 4.79
N ASP A 98 11.07 -5.36 4.30
CA ASP A 98 11.55 -6.61 3.73
C ASP A 98 11.97 -7.57 4.84
N LEU A 99 11.33 -8.74 4.89
CA LEU A 99 11.56 -9.78 5.88
C LEU A 99 12.45 -10.91 5.35
N THR A 100 12.77 -10.91 4.06
CA THR A 100 13.28 -12.06 3.32
C THR A 100 14.51 -12.68 3.99
N ALA A 101 15.46 -11.84 4.44
CA ALA A 101 16.71 -12.31 5.03
C ALA A 101 16.55 -12.89 6.46
N ALA A 102 15.53 -12.47 7.20
CA ALA A 102 15.30 -12.88 8.59
C ALA A 102 14.21 -13.97 8.73
N ALA A 103 13.39 -14.15 7.70
CA ALA A 103 12.29 -15.10 7.69
C ALA A 103 12.78 -16.55 7.63
N ARG A 104 12.06 -17.43 8.32
CA ARG A 104 12.26 -18.89 8.31
C ARG A 104 11.01 -19.58 7.76
N PRO A 105 10.88 -19.72 6.43
CA PRO A 105 9.75 -20.43 5.81
C PRO A 105 9.64 -21.89 6.28
N GLY A 106 8.42 -22.35 6.56
CA GLY A 106 8.12 -23.68 7.11
C GLY A 106 8.06 -23.72 8.64
N GLU A 107 8.58 -22.69 9.30
CA GLU A 107 8.70 -22.57 10.74
C GLU A 107 7.79 -21.47 11.31
N GLU A 108 7.62 -21.48 12.64
CA GLU A 108 7.04 -20.36 13.37
C GLU A 108 8.07 -19.23 13.44
N ASN A 109 7.63 -18.02 13.11
CA ASN A 109 8.43 -16.80 13.18
C ASN A 109 7.77 -15.84 14.18
N THR A 110 8.60 -15.09 14.91
CA THR A 110 8.12 -14.08 15.86
C THR A 110 8.31 -12.70 15.26
N LEU A 111 7.20 -12.04 14.92
CA LEU A 111 7.17 -10.65 14.47
C LEU A 111 6.92 -9.74 15.67
N GLU A 112 7.76 -8.73 15.83
CA GLU A 112 7.70 -7.77 16.93
C GLU A 112 7.63 -6.35 16.35
N VAL A 113 6.80 -5.50 16.93
CA VAL A 113 6.67 -4.10 16.52
C VAL A 113 6.67 -3.24 17.77
N ASP A 114 7.71 -2.43 17.92
CA ASP A 114 7.76 -1.39 18.95
C ASP A 114 7.14 -0.12 18.38
N VAL A 115 6.24 0.52 19.13
CA VAL A 115 5.48 1.68 18.67
C VAL A 115 5.53 2.79 19.71
N TYR A 116 5.72 4.01 19.24
CA TYR A 116 5.51 5.24 20.00
C TYR A 116 4.53 6.13 19.23
N LYS A 117 3.49 6.61 19.91
CA LYS A 117 2.56 7.57 19.32
C LYS A 117 3.06 9.01 19.44
N PRO A 118 2.41 10.00 18.79
CA PRO A 118 2.74 11.41 18.98
C PRO A 118 2.48 11.88 20.41
N GLY A 119 3.40 12.68 20.94
CA GLY A 119 3.51 13.02 22.35
C GLY A 119 4.76 13.85 22.68
N GLU A 120 5.32 13.73 23.87
CA GLU A 120 6.58 14.36 24.30
C GLU A 120 7.75 13.94 23.42
N ARG A 121 7.94 12.63 23.21
CA ARG A 121 9.04 12.09 22.39
C ARG A 121 8.91 12.48 20.92
N TYR A 122 7.67 12.56 20.43
CA TYR A 122 7.32 12.89 19.05
C TYR A 122 6.31 14.03 19.04
N PRO A 123 6.78 15.30 19.16
CA PRO A 123 5.91 16.46 19.35
C PRO A 123 4.76 16.52 18.34
N MET A 124 3.53 16.62 18.82
CA MET A 124 2.33 16.57 17.99
C MET A 124 2.35 17.58 16.84
N ARG A 125 2.79 18.82 17.09
CA ARG A 125 2.91 19.88 16.06
C ARG A 125 3.81 19.47 14.90
N SER A 126 4.82 18.65 15.16
CA SER A 126 5.77 18.14 14.16
C SER A 126 5.26 16.88 13.43
N CYS A 127 4.34 16.13 14.03
CA CYS A 127 3.90 14.83 13.52
C CYS A 127 2.54 14.88 12.80
N LEU A 128 1.68 15.84 13.14
CA LEU A 128 0.25 15.82 12.78
C LEU A 128 -0.21 16.98 11.89
N ALA A 129 0.66 17.47 11.01
CA ALA A 129 0.36 18.53 10.04
C ALA A 129 -0.37 19.74 10.66
N GLY A 130 0.10 20.24 11.80
CA GLY A 130 -0.32 21.50 12.42
C GLY A 130 -1.78 21.62 12.91
N PHE A 131 -2.70 20.75 12.47
CA PHE A 131 -4.14 20.93 12.63
C PHE A 131 -4.75 20.06 13.73
N LEU A 132 -4.15 18.92 14.05
CA LEU A 132 -4.74 17.98 15.01
C LEU A 132 -4.57 18.34 16.50
N PRO A 133 -3.52 19.00 17.03
CA PRO A 133 -3.49 19.27 18.47
C PRO A 133 -4.63 20.18 18.94
N ASP A 134 -5.26 20.93 18.02
CA ASP A 134 -6.37 21.84 18.31
C ASP A 134 -7.76 21.21 18.05
N VAL A 135 -7.84 20.04 17.39
CA VAL A 135 -9.11 19.44 16.92
C VAL A 135 -9.26 17.94 17.28
N ALA A 136 -8.17 17.21 17.53
CA ALA A 136 -8.20 15.77 17.83
C ALA A 136 -7.09 15.32 18.79
N THR A 137 -7.42 14.40 19.69
CA THR A 137 -6.44 13.77 20.59
C THR A 137 -5.58 12.75 19.84
N SER A 138 -4.29 12.64 20.19
CA SER A 138 -3.43 11.59 19.61
C SER A 138 -3.88 10.21 20.11
N PHE A 139 -3.83 9.23 19.22
CA PHE A 139 -4.07 7.82 19.51
C PHE A 139 -2.84 7.00 19.13
N GLY A 140 -2.71 5.78 19.63
CA GLY A 140 -1.56 4.92 19.34
C GLY A 140 -1.93 3.52 18.90
N GLY A 141 -1.02 2.88 18.17
CA GLY A 141 -1.11 1.45 17.83
C GLY A 141 -1.06 1.15 16.34
N ILE A 142 -1.21 -0.15 16.02
CA ILE A 142 -1.34 -0.65 14.65
C ILE A 142 -2.83 -0.54 14.30
N TRP A 143 -3.26 0.65 13.87
CA TRP A 143 -4.67 1.02 13.81
C TRP A 143 -5.35 0.70 12.46
N GLN A 144 -4.59 0.17 11.50
CA GLN A 144 -5.07 -0.33 10.21
C GLN A 144 -4.48 -1.72 9.93
N PRO A 145 -5.05 -2.48 8.99
CA PRO A 145 -4.65 -3.86 8.73
C PRO A 145 -3.16 -4.06 8.49
N ALA A 146 -2.70 -5.25 8.88
CA ALA A 146 -1.34 -5.71 8.63
C ALA A 146 -1.35 -7.09 7.97
N ARG A 147 -0.35 -7.36 7.13
CA ARG A 147 -0.27 -8.62 6.39
C ARG A 147 1.16 -8.95 5.99
N LEU A 148 1.44 -10.23 5.77
CA LEU A 148 2.61 -10.67 5.02
C LEU A 148 2.22 -10.91 3.56
N ARG A 149 3.11 -10.53 2.64
CA ARG A 149 3.01 -10.91 1.23
C ARG A 149 4.27 -11.62 0.79
N ALA A 150 4.10 -12.67 -0.01
CA ALA A 150 5.20 -13.31 -0.71
C ALA A 150 4.99 -13.32 -2.23
N PHE A 151 6.10 -13.09 -2.93
CA PHE A 151 6.12 -13.08 -4.39
C PHE A 151 7.53 -13.32 -4.91
N ARG A 152 7.62 -13.99 -6.06
CA ARG A 152 8.87 -14.06 -6.84
C ARG A 152 9.04 -12.83 -7.73
N VAL A 153 7.95 -12.37 -8.33
CA VAL A 153 7.90 -11.22 -9.25
C VAL A 153 6.80 -10.29 -8.75
N GLY A 154 7.09 -8.99 -8.75
CA GLY A 154 6.17 -7.97 -8.27
C GLY A 154 6.09 -6.78 -9.21
N ILE A 155 5.10 -5.92 -8.98
CA ILE A 155 4.97 -4.61 -9.60
C ILE A 155 5.10 -3.59 -8.47
N SER A 156 6.25 -2.93 -8.39
CA SER A 156 6.60 -2.02 -7.28
C SER A 156 5.99 -0.63 -7.44
N ASP A 157 5.68 -0.25 -8.68
CA ASP A 157 5.08 1.03 -9.02
C ASP A 157 4.11 0.85 -10.18
N LEU A 158 2.96 1.51 -10.09
CA LEU A 158 1.96 1.62 -11.14
C LEU A 158 1.32 3.00 -11.04
N CYS A 159 1.47 3.79 -12.10
CA CYS A 159 0.85 5.10 -12.21
C CYS A 159 0.12 5.20 -13.55
N VAL A 160 -1.15 5.58 -13.50
CA VAL A 160 -1.97 5.80 -14.70
C VAL A 160 -2.43 7.25 -14.69
N ARG A 161 -1.97 8.01 -15.68
CA ARG A 161 -2.33 9.43 -15.84
C ARG A 161 -3.25 9.58 -17.04
N ALA A 162 -4.41 10.17 -16.80
CA ALA A 162 -5.37 10.46 -17.85
C ALA A 162 -5.03 11.75 -18.59
N ASP A 163 -5.02 11.71 -19.92
CA ASP A 163 -5.03 12.87 -20.79
C ASP A 163 -6.38 12.94 -21.51
N ALA A 164 -7.28 13.77 -20.96
CA ALA A 164 -8.62 13.96 -21.49
C ALA A 164 -8.62 14.62 -22.88
N ALA A 165 -7.68 15.51 -23.17
CA ALA A 165 -7.62 16.23 -24.44
C ALA A 165 -7.24 15.30 -25.60
N ARG A 166 -6.39 14.31 -25.32
CA ARG A 166 -5.95 13.30 -26.31
C ARG A 166 -6.74 11.99 -26.25
N ALA A 167 -7.70 11.88 -25.33
CA ALA A 167 -8.42 10.63 -25.04
C ALA A 167 -7.44 9.45 -24.87
N SER A 168 -6.47 9.60 -23.97
CA SER A 168 -5.43 8.60 -23.76
C SER A 168 -5.02 8.47 -22.30
N LEU A 169 -4.41 7.33 -21.95
CA LEU A 169 -3.85 7.07 -20.63
C LEU A 169 -2.35 6.84 -20.76
N HIS A 170 -1.56 7.60 -20.01
CA HIS A 170 -0.14 7.35 -19.85
C HIS A 170 0.06 6.35 -18.70
N VAL A 171 0.60 5.18 -19.03
CA VAL A 171 0.79 4.07 -18.09
C VAL A 171 2.28 3.94 -17.81
N HIS A 172 2.64 4.15 -16.53
CA HIS A 172 3.96 3.87 -16.01
C HIS A 172 3.89 2.69 -15.06
N ALA A 173 4.82 1.73 -15.19
CA ALA A 173 4.98 0.66 -14.21
C ALA A 173 6.44 0.24 -14.05
N LEU A 174 6.76 -0.35 -12.91
CA LEU A 174 8.07 -0.94 -12.63
C LEU A 174 7.93 -2.36 -12.09
N ALA A 175 8.56 -3.31 -12.76
CA ALA A 175 8.63 -4.69 -12.27
C ALA A 175 9.82 -4.90 -11.33
N GLU A 176 9.61 -5.72 -10.30
CA GLU A 176 10.64 -6.12 -9.34
C GLU A 176 10.70 -7.63 -9.14
N GLY A 177 11.74 -8.10 -8.44
CA GLY A 177 11.95 -9.51 -8.14
C GLY A 177 12.66 -10.29 -9.25
N CYS A 178 12.53 -11.61 -9.25
CA CYS A 178 13.24 -12.53 -10.14
C CYS A 178 12.42 -12.82 -11.41
N LEU A 179 12.29 -11.81 -12.28
CA LEU A 179 11.62 -11.93 -13.56
C LEU A 179 12.61 -12.37 -14.66
N ARG A 180 12.27 -13.42 -15.41
CA ARG A 180 13.01 -13.83 -16.62
C ARG A 180 12.54 -13.01 -17.84
N ALA A 181 12.86 -13.46 -19.05
CA ALA A 181 12.25 -12.89 -20.25
C ALA A 181 10.71 -13.01 -20.18
N GLY A 182 10.03 -11.92 -20.51
CA GLY A 182 8.59 -11.81 -20.35
C GLY A 182 8.01 -10.62 -21.11
N ALA A 183 6.72 -10.39 -20.93
CA ALA A 183 6.01 -9.27 -21.51
C ALA A 183 5.08 -8.63 -20.47
N TRP A 184 4.89 -7.32 -20.57
CA TRP A 184 3.76 -6.62 -20.01
C TRP A 184 2.55 -6.87 -20.91
N GLN A 185 1.45 -7.33 -20.33
CA GLN A 185 0.13 -7.29 -20.94
C GLN A 185 -0.66 -6.17 -20.27
N ILE A 186 -1.23 -5.28 -21.07
CA ILE A 186 -1.97 -4.10 -20.62
C ILE A 186 -3.36 -4.19 -21.20
N GLU A 187 -4.36 -4.19 -20.33
CA GLU A 187 -5.77 -4.26 -20.67
C GLU A 187 -6.46 -2.98 -20.21
N LEU A 188 -7.18 -2.33 -21.11
CA LEU A 188 -8.08 -1.22 -20.80
C LEU A 188 -9.50 -1.76 -20.70
N LEU A 189 -10.13 -1.59 -19.55
CA LEU A 189 -11.48 -2.08 -19.30
C LEU A 189 -12.45 -0.95 -18.93
N HIS A 190 -13.73 -1.16 -19.22
CA HIS A 190 -14.84 -0.44 -18.61
C HIS A 190 -15.81 -1.45 -18.00
N GLY A 191 -15.91 -1.46 -16.66
CA GLY A 191 -16.53 -2.61 -15.98
C GLY A 191 -15.75 -3.88 -16.32
N ASP A 192 -16.44 -4.89 -16.86
CA ASP A 192 -15.85 -6.14 -17.32
C ASP A 192 -15.53 -6.15 -18.82
N ASP A 193 -15.93 -5.11 -19.56
CA ASP A 193 -15.73 -5.03 -21.01
C ASP A 193 -14.29 -4.63 -21.34
N LEU A 194 -13.60 -5.48 -22.12
CA LEU A 194 -12.27 -5.19 -22.65
C LEU A 194 -12.36 -4.24 -23.84
N LEU A 195 -11.83 -3.02 -23.69
CA LEU A 195 -11.84 -1.98 -24.71
C LEU A 195 -10.58 -2.01 -25.59
N ALA A 196 -9.43 -2.34 -25.01
CA ALA A 196 -8.17 -2.45 -25.72
C ALA A 196 -7.20 -3.37 -24.97
N GLU A 197 -6.33 -4.06 -25.72
CA GLU A 197 -5.25 -4.86 -25.17
C GLU A 197 -3.95 -4.59 -25.94
N VAL A 198 -2.84 -4.45 -25.21
CA VAL A 198 -1.50 -4.28 -25.77
C VAL A 198 -0.53 -5.18 -25.03
N CYS A 199 0.37 -5.83 -25.78
CA CYS A 199 1.52 -6.53 -25.21
C CYS A 199 2.81 -5.76 -25.53
N HIS A 200 3.65 -5.58 -24.52
CA HIS A 200 4.96 -4.93 -24.65
C HIS A 200 6.05 -5.82 -24.03
N PRO A 201 7.18 -6.09 -24.70
CA PRO A 201 8.26 -6.87 -24.09
C PRO A 201 8.80 -6.21 -22.82
N VAL A 202 9.20 -7.01 -21.84
CA VAL A 202 9.91 -6.50 -20.64
C VAL A 202 11.35 -6.22 -21.03
N MET A 203 11.75 -4.96 -20.93
CA MET A 203 13.11 -4.50 -21.23
C MET A 203 14.05 -4.70 -20.03
N GLN A 204 15.36 -4.47 -20.21
CA GLN A 204 16.36 -4.68 -19.17
C GLN A 204 16.14 -3.83 -17.91
N ASP A 205 15.66 -2.59 -18.08
CA ASP A 205 15.32 -1.68 -16.99
C ASP A 205 14.00 -2.04 -16.29
N ARG A 206 13.27 -3.02 -16.84
CA ARG A 206 12.00 -3.57 -16.34
C ARG A 206 10.91 -2.52 -16.18
N ARG A 207 11.04 -1.39 -16.87
CA ARG A 207 10.04 -0.32 -16.85
C ARG A 207 9.03 -0.53 -17.97
N LEU A 208 7.82 -0.12 -17.69
CA LEU A 208 6.78 0.12 -18.67
C LEU A 208 6.54 1.62 -18.72
N ASP A 209 6.53 2.17 -19.93
CA ASP A 209 6.21 3.57 -20.16
C ASP A 209 5.55 3.66 -21.54
N LEU A 210 4.22 3.80 -21.56
CA LEU A 210 3.46 3.85 -22.80
C LEU A 210 2.23 4.75 -22.70
N THR A 211 1.78 5.22 -23.86
CA THR A 211 0.49 5.89 -24.02
C THR A 211 -0.51 4.91 -24.64
N LEU A 212 -1.60 4.65 -23.92
CA LEU A 212 -2.69 3.81 -24.36
C LEU A 212 -3.85 4.68 -24.86
N PRO A 213 -4.24 4.62 -26.14
CA PRO A 213 -5.43 5.29 -26.64
C PRO A 213 -6.69 4.74 -25.94
N VAL A 214 -7.67 5.60 -25.69
CA VAL A 214 -8.96 5.22 -25.10
C VAL A 214 -10.05 5.37 -26.16
N PRO A 215 -10.49 4.28 -26.81
CA PRO A 215 -11.55 4.32 -27.81
C PRO A 215 -12.83 4.94 -27.24
N GLY A 216 -13.44 5.87 -27.98
CA GLY A 216 -14.65 6.58 -27.55
C GLY A 216 -14.44 7.68 -26.50
N GLY A 217 -13.33 7.65 -25.74
CA GLY A 217 -12.85 8.77 -24.92
C GLY A 217 -13.86 9.38 -23.95
N MET A 218 -14.78 8.58 -23.40
CA MET A 218 -15.83 9.10 -22.51
C MET A 218 -15.21 9.76 -21.28
N LEU A 219 -15.61 11.01 -21.04
CA LEU A 219 -15.10 11.82 -19.94
C LEU A 219 -15.81 11.47 -18.62
N TRP A 220 -15.05 11.58 -17.54
CA TRP A 220 -15.56 11.53 -16.19
C TRP A 220 -16.08 12.91 -15.76
N SER A 221 -17.25 12.93 -15.13
CA SER A 221 -17.78 14.04 -14.33
C SER A 221 -18.60 13.51 -13.13
N PRO A 222 -18.97 14.33 -12.13
CA PRO A 222 -19.85 13.88 -11.05
C PRO A 222 -21.20 13.35 -11.53
N GLU A 223 -21.77 13.94 -12.58
CA GLU A 223 -23.06 13.54 -13.18
C GLU A 223 -22.92 12.29 -14.05
N ARG A 224 -21.71 12.06 -14.59
CA ARG A 224 -21.37 10.89 -15.42
C ARG A 224 -20.01 10.35 -14.98
N PRO A 225 -19.97 9.55 -13.89
CA PRO A 225 -18.72 9.08 -13.29
C PRO A 225 -18.12 7.91 -14.09
N PHE A 226 -17.85 8.13 -15.38
CA PHE A 226 -17.32 7.12 -16.29
C PHE A 226 -15.87 6.78 -15.90
N LEU A 227 -15.64 5.53 -15.53
CA LEU A 227 -14.32 5.05 -15.08
C LEU A 227 -13.81 3.94 -15.98
N TYR A 228 -12.51 4.00 -16.22
CA TYR A 228 -11.72 2.96 -16.86
C TYR A 228 -10.88 2.26 -15.81
N THR A 229 -10.58 0.99 -16.06
CA THR A 229 -9.58 0.23 -15.30
C THR A 229 -8.44 -0.10 -16.25
N VAL A 230 -7.22 0.26 -15.89
CA VAL A 230 -6.01 -0.24 -16.56
C VAL A 230 -5.51 -1.40 -15.72
N ARG A 231 -5.59 -2.60 -16.27
CA ARG A 231 -5.04 -3.81 -15.67
C ARG A 231 -3.74 -4.15 -16.37
N ILE A 232 -2.68 -4.31 -15.61
CA ILE A 232 -1.38 -4.75 -16.12
C ILE A 232 -1.05 -6.12 -15.55
N SER A 233 -0.51 -7.00 -16.39
CA SER A 233 -0.01 -8.32 -15.99
C SER A 233 1.43 -8.48 -16.49
N LEU A 234 2.31 -8.98 -15.64
CA LEU A 234 3.63 -9.47 -16.06
C LEU A 234 3.50 -10.92 -16.47
N LEU A 235 3.82 -11.22 -17.72
CA LEU A 235 3.76 -12.55 -18.30
C LEU A 235 5.16 -13.18 -18.34
N GLU A 236 5.29 -14.40 -17.84
CA GLU A 236 6.47 -15.25 -18.02
C GLU A 236 6.03 -16.58 -18.64
N ALA A 237 6.64 -16.97 -19.78
CA ALA A 237 6.21 -18.14 -20.56
C ALA A 237 4.69 -18.20 -20.83
N GLY A 238 4.08 -17.04 -21.10
CA GLY A 238 2.64 -16.90 -21.40
C GLY A 238 1.71 -16.96 -20.20
N ARG A 239 2.23 -17.02 -18.96
CA ARG A 239 1.43 -17.03 -17.73
C ARG A 239 1.62 -15.74 -16.93
N ALA A 240 0.54 -15.20 -16.39
CA ALA A 240 0.62 -14.04 -15.49
C ALA A 240 1.28 -14.45 -14.16
N VAL A 241 2.39 -13.79 -13.83
CA VAL A 241 3.16 -14.01 -12.59
C VAL A 241 3.06 -12.85 -11.60
N ALA A 242 2.59 -11.69 -12.07
CA ALA A 242 2.15 -10.58 -11.24
C ALA A 242 1.03 -9.82 -11.97
N ARG A 243 0.15 -9.16 -11.21
CA ARG A 243 -0.94 -8.34 -11.75
C ARG A 243 -1.24 -7.16 -10.86
N ALA A 244 -1.55 -6.03 -11.47
CA ALA A 244 -1.99 -4.82 -10.79
C ALA A 244 -3.06 -4.12 -11.61
N SER A 245 -3.97 -3.42 -10.95
CA SER A 245 -5.01 -2.64 -11.60
C SER A 245 -5.11 -1.26 -10.99
N GLU A 246 -5.29 -0.25 -11.84
CA GLU A 246 -5.58 1.12 -11.42
C GLU A 246 -6.84 1.63 -12.11
N ARG A 247 -7.69 2.32 -11.35
CA ARG A 247 -8.92 2.94 -11.85
C ARG A 247 -8.69 4.41 -12.12
N THR A 248 -9.15 4.89 -13.27
CA THR A 248 -8.98 6.29 -13.65
C THR A 248 -10.16 6.79 -14.48
N GLY A 249 -10.35 8.11 -14.49
CA GLY A 249 -11.35 8.79 -15.30
C GLY A 249 -10.69 9.86 -16.16
N LEU A 250 -11.05 9.91 -17.45
CA LEU A 250 -10.63 10.97 -18.36
C LEU A 250 -11.30 12.27 -17.93
N ARG A 251 -10.54 13.19 -17.33
CA ARG A 251 -11.02 14.51 -16.94
C ARG A 251 -9.92 15.54 -17.01
N CYS A 252 -10.28 16.79 -17.25
CA CYS A 252 -9.37 17.93 -17.16
C CYS A 252 -9.88 18.87 -16.06
N LEU A 253 -9.01 19.23 -15.12
CA LEU A 253 -9.25 20.31 -14.18
C LEU A 253 -8.34 21.48 -14.56
N SER A 254 -8.92 22.65 -14.78
CA SER A 254 -8.20 23.88 -15.09
C SER A 254 -8.81 25.07 -14.34
N ALA A 255 -8.14 26.21 -14.37
CA ALA A 255 -8.66 27.45 -13.79
C ALA A 255 -8.52 28.59 -14.79
N GLU A 256 -9.56 29.41 -14.92
CA GLU A 256 -9.57 30.64 -15.70
C GLU A 256 -10.08 31.78 -14.83
N GLY A 257 -9.20 32.69 -14.43
CA GLY A 257 -9.52 33.75 -13.47
C GLY A 257 -9.90 33.18 -12.11
N ASP A 258 -11.12 33.48 -11.66
CA ASP A 258 -11.73 33.00 -10.42
C ASP A 258 -12.58 31.74 -10.60
N GLN A 259 -12.64 31.18 -11.82
CA GLN A 259 -13.42 29.99 -12.12
C GLN A 259 -12.54 28.73 -12.14
N LEU A 260 -12.98 27.72 -11.39
CA LEU A 260 -12.53 26.35 -11.59
C LEU A 260 -13.32 25.75 -12.76
N LEU A 261 -12.64 25.01 -13.63
CA LEU A 261 -13.22 24.37 -14.81
C LEU A 261 -13.02 22.86 -14.71
N LEU A 262 -14.09 22.10 -14.97
CA LEU A 262 -14.05 20.66 -15.19
C LEU A 262 -14.40 20.39 -16.66
N ASN A 263 -13.50 19.72 -17.37
CA ASN A 263 -13.64 19.42 -18.80
C ASN A 263 -13.93 20.68 -19.65
N GLY A 264 -13.33 21.81 -19.25
CA GLY A 264 -13.51 23.10 -19.91
C GLY A 264 -14.84 23.82 -19.60
N GLN A 265 -15.63 23.33 -18.64
CA GLN A 265 -16.88 23.95 -18.21
C GLN A 265 -16.76 24.44 -16.75
N PRO A 266 -17.35 25.60 -16.39
CA PRO A 266 -17.33 26.07 -15.01
C PRO A 266 -17.85 25.03 -14.02
N PHE A 267 -17.08 24.77 -12.97
CA PHE A 267 -17.37 23.80 -11.94
C PHE A 267 -17.49 24.49 -10.58
N MET A 268 -18.68 24.42 -10.00
CA MET A 268 -18.94 24.91 -8.65
C MET A 268 -18.77 23.74 -7.68
N VAL A 269 -17.87 23.90 -6.72
CA VAL A 269 -17.56 22.92 -5.65
C VAL A 269 -18.64 22.97 -4.57
#